data_AF-A0A1J3I753-F1
#
_entry.id   AF-A0A1J3I753-F1
#
_cell.length_a   1.000
_cell.length_b   1.000
_cell.length_c   1.000
_cell.angle_alpha   90.00
_cell.angle_beta   90.00
_cell.angle_gamma   90.00
#
_symmetry.space_group_name_H-M   'P 1'
#
loop_
_entity.id
_entity.type
_entity.pdbx_description
1 polymer ?
#
loop_
_entity_poly.entity_id
_entity_poly.type
_entity_poly.pdbx_seq_one_letter_code
_entity_poly.pdbx_strand_id
1 'polypeptide(L)' 'SKNGKLELGLWFFHQMPNPDTVTYNELIDGFVKSGDFNNAFQILSSMMPDPNSASWNTILTGYVNSEQSREATAFFTKM' A
#
# COMPACT_ATOMS: atom_id res chain seq x y z
N SER A 1 1.92 16.80 9.05
CA SER A 1 2.55 16.33 7.79
C SER A 1 1.70 15.17 7.23
N LYS A 2 1.90 14.77 5.96
CA LYS A 2 1.24 13.56 5.41
C LYS A 2 1.58 12.31 6.24
N ASN A 3 2.82 12.23 6.72
CA ASN A 3 3.33 11.11 7.52
C ASN A 3 2.59 10.93 8.86
N GLY A 4 2.24 12.01 9.56
CA GLY A 4 1.51 11.91 10.83
C GLY A 4 0.09 11.35 10.71
N LYS A 5 -0.55 11.47 9.54
CA LYS A 5 -1.87 10.83 9.29
C LYS A 5 -1.73 9.33 9.03
N LEU A 6 -0.66 8.93 8.34
CA LEU A 6 -0.35 7.52 8.07
C LEU A 6 0.01 6.78 9.36
N GLU A 7 0.83 7.37 10.22
CA GLU A 7 1.15 6.80 11.55
C GLU A 7 -0.09 6.56 12.40
N LEU A 8 -1.02 7.53 12.42
CA LEU A 8 -2.28 7.37 13.13
C LEU A 8 -3.16 6.28 12.50
N GLY A 9 -3.20 6.19 11.17
CA GLY A 9 -3.92 5.13 10.44
C GLY A 9 -3.40 3.73 10.79
N LEU A 10 -2.07 3.56 10.84
CA LEU A 10 -1.43 2.31 11.26
C LEU A 10 -1.76 1.94 12.71
N TRP A 11 -1.77 2.94 13.59
CA TRP A 11 -2.14 2.72 14.99
C TRP A 11 -3.56 2.16 15.10
N PHE A 12 -4.54 2.74 14.40
CA PHE A 12 -5.91 2.23 14.38
C PHE A 12 -5.99 0.83 13.77
N PHE A 13 -5.31 0.61 12.64
CA PHE A 13 -5.28 -0.67 11.95
C PHE A 13 -4.82 -1.82 12.86
N HIS A 14 -3.79 -1.61 13.67
CA HIS A 14 -3.31 -2.62 14.62
C HIS A 14 -4.29 -2.94 15.75
N GLN A 15 -5.28 -2.07 16.01
CA GLN A 15 -6.34 -2.32 16.99
C GLN A 15 -7.58 -2.99 16.36
N MET A 16 -7.64 -3.10 15.03
CA MET A 16 -8.81 -3.66 14.35
C MET A 16 -8.79 -5.19 14.40
N PRO A 17 -9.83 -5.85 14.93
CA PRO A 17 -9.86 -7.30 15.00
C PRO A 17 -9.98 -7.96 13.62
N ASN A 18 -10.75 -7.33 12.70
CA ASN A 18 -10.95 -7.79 11.33
C ASN A 18 -10.98 -6.58 10.39
N PRO A 19 -9.81 -6.10 9.92
CA PRO A 19 -9.74 -5.07 8.90
C PRO A 19 -10.38 -5.57 7.60
N ASP A 20 -11.13 -4.71 6.93
CA ASP A 20 -11.74 -5.01 5.64
C ASP A 20 -10.86 -4.55 4.47
N THR A 21 -11.26 -4.93 3.24
CA THR A 21 -10.55 -4.56 2.00
C THR A 21 -10.35 -3.06 1.85
N VAL A 22 -11.32 -2.25 2.31
CA VAL A 22 -11.22 -0.78 2.25
C VAL A 22 -10.08 -0.29 3.14
N THR A 23 -10.00 -0.82 4.37
CA THR A 23 -8.94 -0.49 5.33
C THR A 23 -7.55 -0.80 4.77
N TYR A 24 -7.36 -1.97 4.16
CA TYR A 24 -6.10 -2.34 3.51
C TYR A 24 -5.77 -1.39 2.36
N ASN A 25 -6.74 -1.08 1.50
CA ASN A 25 -6.54 -0.20 0.35
C ASN A 25 -6.16 1.24 0.77
N GLU A 26 -6.74 1.77 1.86
CA GLU A 26 -6.39 3.09 2.40
C GLU A 26 -4.94 3.14 2.93
N LEU A 27 -4.48 2.08 3.61
CA LEU A 27 -3.08 2.01 4.06
C LEU A 27 -2.11 1.91 2.88
N ILE A 28 -2.43 1.06 1.90
CA ILE A 28 -1.66 0.91 0.68
C ILE A 28 -1.52 2.25 -0.04
N ASP A 29 -2.62 2.97 -0.24
CA ASP A 29 -2.63 4.30 -0.88
C ASP A 29 -1.84 5.33 -0.04
N GLY A 30 -1.95 5.28 1.29
CA GLY A 30 -1.18 6.12 2.19
C GLY A 30 0.34 5.93 2.03
N PHE A 31 0.81 4.68 1.99
CA PHE A 31 2.21 4.33 1.79
C PHE A 31 2.71 4.67 0.38
N VAL A 32 1.90 4.41 -0.64
CA VAL A 32 2.17 4.84 -2.03
C VAL A 32 2.37 6.35 -2.10
N LYS A 33 1.46 7.14 -1.48
CA LYS A 33 1.52 8.61 -1.48
C LYS A 33 2.68 9.16 -0.66
N SER A 34 3.26 8.39 0.25
CA SER A 34 4.51 8.72 0.95
C SER A 34 5.77 8.24 0.21
N GLY A 35 5.61 7.50 -0.89
CA GLY A 35 6.72 6.89 -1.64
C GLY A 35 7.32 5.65 -0.96
N ASP A 36 6.67 5.11 0.07
CA ASP A 36 7.12 3.94 0.80
C ASP A 36 6.44 2.68 0.28
N PHE A 37 6.86 2.30 -0.91
CA PHE A 37 6.20 1.20 -1.60
C PHE A 37 6.50 -0.18 -1.02
N ASN A 38 7.61 -0.33 -0.29
CA ASN A 38 7.92 -1.60 0.38
C ASN A 38 6.84 -1.93 1.41
N ASN A 39 6.44 -0.95 2.22
CA ASN A 39 5.36 -1.14 3.17
C ASN A 39 4.00 -1.29 2.47
N ALA A 40 3.73 -0.54 1.39
CA ALA A 40 2.52 -0.74 0.59
C ALA A 40 2.40 -2.19 0.10
N PHE A 41 3.49 -2.75 -0.44
CA PHE A 41 3.53 -4.13 -0.90
C PHE A 41 3.44 -5.14 0.25
N GLN A 42 4.07 -4.87 1.39
CA GLN A 42 3.96 -5.75 2.55
C GLN A 42 2.51 -5.88 3.04
N ILE A 43 1.78 -4.76 3.10
CA ILE A 43 0.35 -4.74 3.44
C ILE A 43 -0.44 -5.61 2.45
N LEU A 44 -0.20 -5.42 1.14
CA LEU A 44 -0.91 -6.15 0.09
C LEU A 44 -0.60 -7.65 0.05
N SER A 45 0.69 -8.02 0.12
CA SER A 45 1.16 -9.40 -0.12
C SER A 45 1.12 -10.28 1.12
N SER A 46 1.30 -9.70 2.31
CA SER A 46 1.54 -10.45 3.55
C SER A 46 0.45 -10.25 4.59
N MET A 47 -0.32 -9.17 4.54
CA MET A 47 -1.32 -8.85 5.56
C MET A 47 -2.76 -8.97 5.04
N MET A 48 -3.01 -8.64 3.78
CA MET A 48 -4.33 -8.79 3.18
C MET A 48 -4.64 -10.28 2.93
N PRO A 49 -5.75 -10.84 3.47
CA PRO A 49 -6.03 -12.28 3.37
C PRO A 49 -6.39 -12.79 1.96
N ASP A 50 -6.81 -11.91 1.06
CA ASP A 50 -7.18 -12.25 -0.33
C ASP A 50 -7.06 -11.03 -1.26
N PRO A 51 -5.83 -10.59 -1.60
CA PRO A 51 -5.62 -9.45 -2.47
C PRO A 51 -6.09 -9.74 -3.90
N ASN A 52 -7.05 -8.96 -4.39
CA ASN A 52 -7.60 -9.11 -5.74
C ASN A 52 -6.91 -8.18 -6.75
N SER A 53 -7.26 -8.33 -8.03
CA SER A 53 -6.69 -7.53 -9.13
C SER A 53 -6.85 -6.01 -8.94
N ALA A 54 -7.90 -5.54 -8.27
CA ALA A 54 -8.07 -4.12 -7.97
C ALA A 54 -7.03 -3.64 -6.93
N SER A 55 -6.77 -4.40 -5.88
CA SER A 55 -5.75 -4.06 -4.87
C SER A 55 -4.33 -4.03 -5.46
N TRP A 56 -4.01 -4.95 -6.37
CA TRP A 56 -2.74 -4.92 -7.14
C TRP A 56 -2.65 -3.72 -8.09
N ASN A 57 -3.74 -3.38 -8.78
CA ASN A 57 -3.80 -2.23 -9.67
C ASN A 57 -3.62 -0.90 -8.91
N THR A 58 -4.07 -0.81 -7.66
CA THR A 58 -3.85 0.38 -6.82
C THR A 58 -2.36 0.62 -6.58
N ILE A 59 -1.58 -0.42 -6.24
CA ILE A 59 -0.13 -0.31 -6.09
C ILE A 59 0.52 0.10 -7.42
N LEU A 60 0.18 -0.60 -8.52
CA LEU A 60 0.69 -0.30 -9.86
C LEU A 60 0.46 1.16 -10.27
N THR A 61 -0.78 1.62 -10.13
CA THR A 61 -1.18 2.99 -10.49
C THR A 61 -0.50 4.01 -9.60
N GLY A 62 -0.39 3.70 -8.31
CA GLY A 62 0.34 4.49 -7.33
C GLY A 62 1.82 4.68 -7.69
N TYR A 63 2.47 3.59 -8.08
CA TYR A 63 3.85 3.57 -8.54
C TYR A 63 4.05 4.36 -9.83
N VAL A 64 3.19 4.17 -10.84
CA VAL A 64 3.28 4.87 -12.13
C VAL A 64 3.03 6.37 -11.99
N ASN A 65 2.11 6.77 -11.12
CA ASN A 65 1.78 8.17 -10.87
C ASN A 65 2.78 8.88 -9.95
N SER A 66 3.67 8.13 -9.30
CA SER A 66 4.82 8.70 -8.60
C SER A 66 5.94 8.96 -9.61
N GLU A 67 6.78 9.97 -9.39
CA GLU A 67 7.98 10.23 -10.22
C GLU A 67 9.04 9.09 -10.16
N GLN A 68 8.73 7.98 -9.47
CA GLN A 68 9.56 6.78 -9.24
C GLN A 68 9.21 5.62 -10.20
N SER A 69 8.90 5.95 -11.46
CA SER A 69 8.54 4.96 -12.50
C SER A 69 9.61 3.90 -12.76
N ARG A 70 10.88 4.19 -12.45
CA ARG A 70 12.00 3.22 -12.54
C ARG A 70 11.95 2.16 -11.45
N GLU A 71 11.69 2.53 -10.19
CA GLU A 71 11.54 1.55 -9.10
C GLU A 71 10.36 0.61 -9.36
N ALA A 72 9.25 1.13 -9.89
CA ALA A 72 8.08 0.33 -10.25
C ALA A 72 8.43 -0.81 -11.20
N THR A 73 9.10 -0.51 -12.31
CA THR A 73 9.45 -1.51 -13.33
C THR A 73 10.41 -2.57 -12.78
N ALA A 74 11.38 -2.15 -11.96
CA ALA A 74 12.31 -3.07 -11.31
C ALA A 74 11.64 -3.98 -10.27
N PHE A 75 10.65 -3.45 -9.54
CA PHE A 75 9.87 -4.20 -8.56
C PHE A 75 9.02 -5.28 -9.24
N PHE A 76 8.28 -4.94 -10.30
CA PHE A 76 7.43 -5.89 -11.03
C PHE A 76 8.20 -6.93 -11.84
N THR A 77 9.45 -6.64 -12.23
CA THR A 77 10.33 -7.64 -12.86
C THR A 77 10.84 -8.67 -11.84
N LYS A 78 10.79 -8.36 -10.54
CA LYS A 78 11.28 -9.21 -9.44
C LYS A 78 10.18 -9.98 -8.71
N MET A 79 8.92 -9.67 -9.01
CA MET A 79 7.74 -10.38 -8.52
C MET A 79 7.59 -11.71 -9.27
#